data_AF-A0A7I7K8M8-F1
#
_entry.id   AF-A0A7I7K8M8-F1
#
_cell.length_a   1.000
_cell.length_b   1.000
_cell.length_c   1.000
_cell.angle_alpha   90.00
_cell.angle_beta   90.00
_cell.angle_gamma   90.00
#
_symmetry.space_group_name_H-M   'P 1'
#
loop_
_entity.id
_entity.type
_entity.pdbx_description
1 polymer ?
#
loop_
_entity_poly.entity_id
_entity_poly.type
_entity_poly.pdbx_seq_one_letter_code
_entity_poly.pdbx_strand_id
1 'polypeptide(L)' 'MSRAQLAELIDVNPQTVGALERGDHYPSLDLAFRICDVFELPVEAVFSREPFTPLSAELYRKHTRT' A
#
# COMPACT_ATOMS: atom_id res chain seq x y z
N MET A 1 -8.29 -5.53 8.04
CA MET A 1 -9.07 -4.35 7.59
C MET A 1 -9.79 -4.71 6.29
N SER A 2 -11.07 -4.39 6.18
CA SER A 2 -11.85 -4.53 4.94
C SER A 2 -11.71 -3.28 4.05
N ARG A 3 -12.07 -3.38 2.77
CA ARG A 3 -12.10 -2.20 1.87
C ARG A 3 -13.00 -1.08 2.38
N ALA A 4 -14.16 -1.43 2.95
CA ALA A 4 -15.09 -0.46 3.52
C ALA A 4 -14.50 0.26 4.74
N GLN A 5 -13.79 -0.47 5.60
CA GLN A 5 -13.07 0.11 6.74
C GLN A 5 -11.95 1.04 6.28
N LEU A 6 -11.17 0.65 5.26
CA LEU A 6 -10.13 1.53 4.71
C LEU A 6 -10.74 2.80 4.13
N ALA A 7 -11.84 2.68 3.38
CA ALA A 7 -12.53 3.82 2.78
C ALA A 7 -13.06 4.81 3.83
N GLU A 8 -13.57 4.30 4.95
CA GLU A 8 -13.96 5.12 6.10
C GLU A 8 -12.77 5.85 6.73
N LEU A 9 -11.66 5.15 6.96
CA LEU A 9 -10.45 5.73 7.56
C LEU A 9 -9.80 6.82 6.69
N ILE A 10 -9.87 6.67 5.36
CA ILE A 10 -9.34 7.66 4.42
C ILE A 10 -10.43 8.54 3.82
N ASP A 11 -11.61 8.62 4.44
CA ASP A 11 -12.76 9.46 4.07
C ASP A 11 -12.99 9.53 2.53
N VAL A 12 -13.29 8.36 1.95
CA VAL A 12 -13.67 8.18 0.54
C VAL A 12 -14.81 7.17 0.40
N ASN A 13 -15.40 7.10 -0.79
CA ASN A 13 -16.34 6.03 -1.11
C ASN A 13 -15.61 4.67 -1.24
N PRO A 14 -16.18 3.54 -0.77
CA PRO A 14 -15.61 2.21 -0.96
C PRO A 14 -15.25 1.84 -2.41
N GLN A 15 -15.96 2.40 -3.39
CA GLN A 15 -15.65 2.21 -4.82
C GLN A 15 -14.31 2.82 -5.21
N THR A 16 -13.90 3.92 -4.57
CA THR A 16 -12.60 4.56 -4.79
C THR A 16 -11.46 3.60 -4.46
N VAL A 17 -11.54 2.89 -3.33
CA VAL A 17 -10.54 1.85 -2.97
C VAL A 17 -10.44 0.78 -4.06
N GLY A 18 -11.58 0.31 -4.57
CA GLY A 18 -11.58 -0.65 -5.68
C GLY A 18 -10.97 -0.12 -6.97
N ALA A 19 -11.17 1.17 -7.29
CA ALA A 19 -10.55 1.80 -8.46
C ALA A 19 -9.03 1.97 -8.31
N LEU A 20 -8.55 2.30 -7.11
CA LEU A 20 -7.12 2.38 -6.80
C LEU A 20 -6.43 1.02 -6.97
N GLU A 21 -7.03 -0.06 -6.46
CA GLU A 21 -6.46 -1.41 -6.56
C GLU A 21 -6.37 -1.94 -8.00
N ARG A 22 -7.30 -1.53 -8.88
CA ARG A 22 -7.27 -1.89 -10.30
C ARG A 22 -6.33 -1.00 -11.12
N GLY A 23 -5.87 0.13 -10.56
CA GLY A 23 -5.09 1.13 -11.27
C GLY A 23 -5.93 1.99 -12.23
N ASP A 24 -7.26 1.97 -12.12
CA ASP A 24 -8.16 2.80 -12.92
C ASP A 24 -8.04 4.29 -12.55
N HIS A 25 -7.59 4.56 -11.32
CA HIS A 25 -7.45 5.90 -10.78
C HIS A 25 -6.18 6.02 -9.94
N TYR A 26 -5.49 7.15 -10.05
CA TYR A 26 -4.38 7.51 -9.18
C TYR A 26 -4.89 8.40 -8.04
N PRO A 27 -4.44 8.19 -6.79
CA PRO A 27 -4.88 9.02 -5.67
C PRO A 27 -4.34 10.44 -5.81
N SER A 28 -5.05 11.42 -5.24
CA SER A 28 -4.45 12.72 -4.96
C SER A 28 -3.31 12.58 -3.95
N LEU A 29 -2.43 13.58 -3.86
CA LEU A 29 -1.35 13.57 -2.87
C LEU A 29 -1.88 13.47 -1.43
N ASP A 30 -2.96 14.19 -1.13
CA ASP A 30 -3.67 14.10 0.16
C ASP A 30 -4.17 12.68 0.46
N LEU A 31 -4.85 12.05 -0.50
CA LEU A 31 -5.36 10.70 -0.32
C LEU A 31 -4.21 9.69 -0.15
N ALA A 32 -3.11 9.87 -0.87
CA ALA A 32 -1.92 9.05 -0.71
C ALA A 32 -1.36 9.16 0.72
N PHE A 33 -1.25 10.38 1.27
CA PHE A 33 -0.77 10.57 2.65
C PHE A 33 -1.75 10.02 3.70
N ARG A 34 -3.07 10.17 3.53
CA ARG A 34 -4.04 9.53 4.43
C ARG A 34 -3.94 8.00 4.43
N ILE A 35 -3.68 7.40 3.27
CA ILE A 35 -3.39 5.96 3.19
C ILE A 35 -2.11 5.63 3.96
N CYS A 36 -1.05 6.42 3.80
CA CYS A 36 0.21 6.23 4.53
C CYS A 36 0.03 6.28 6.05
N ASP A 37 -0.77 7.23 6.55
CA ASP A 37 -1.07 7.38 7.97
C ASP A 37 -1.81 6.14 8.53
N VAL A 38 -2.77 5.60 7.78
CA VAL A 38 -3.51 4.38 8.19
C VAL A 38 -2.60 3.17 8.33
N PHE A 39 -1.57 3.07 7.49
CA PHE A 39 -0.62 1.95 7.52
C PHE A 39 0.62 2.21 8.37
N GLU A 40 0.78 3.43 8.90
CA GLU A 40 1.98 3.88 9.61
C GLU A 40 3.27 3.64 8.81
N LEU A 41 3.20 3.88 7.49
CA LEU A 41 4.29 3.64 6.55
C LEU A 41 4.59 4.90 5.72
N PRO A 42 5.85 5.10 5.31
CA PRO A 42 6.18 6.21 4.42
C PRO A 42 5.64 5.97 3.00
N VAL A 43 5.51 7.04 2.22
CA VAL A 43 4.89 7.02 0.88
C VAL A 43 5.60 6.06 -0.08
N GLU A 44 6.93 5.96 -0.01
CA GLU A 44 7.73 5.04 -0.81
C GLU A 44 7.48 3.56 -0.48
N ALA A 45 7.02 3.24 0.74
CA ALA A 45 6.67 1.88 1.14
C ALA A 45 5.22 1.51 0.76
N VAL A 46 4.35 2.49 0.54
CA VAL A 46 2.97 2.26 0.11
C VAL A 46 2.85 2.30 -1.42
N PHE A 47 3.54 3.23 -2.07
CA PHE A 47 3.47 3.50 -3.50
C PHE A 47 4.83 3.28 -4.19
N SER A 48 5.49 2.17 -3.88
CA SER A 48 6.74 1.80 -4.53
C SER A 48 6.56 1.67 -6.04
N ARG A 49 7.54 2.20 -6.80
CA ARG A 49 7.60 2.05 -8.26
C ARG A 49 8.12 0.69 -8.69
N GLU A 50 8.73 -0.05 -7.76
CA GLU A 50 9.29 -1.37 -7.99
C GLU A 50 8.55 -2.40 -7.12
N PRO A 51 8.28 -3.61 -7.64
CA PRO A 51 7.68 -4.67 -6.84
C PRO A 51 8.53 -5.00 -5.61
N PHE A 52 7.87 -5.19 -4.46
CA PHE A 52 8.57 -5.64 -3.27
C PHE A 52 9.15 -7.04 -3.48
N THR A 53 10.35 -7.24 -2.95
CA THR A 53 10.96 -8.58 -2.93
C THR A 53 10.10 -9.48 -2.05
N PRO A 54 9.77 -10.71 -2.49
CA PRO A 54 9.06 -11.65 -1.62
C PRO A 54 9.84 -11.90 -0.34
N LEU A 55 9.15 -11.90 0.80
CA LEU A 55 9.78 -12.10 2.11
C LEU A 55 10.61 -13.40 2.17
N SER A 56 10.16 -14.46 1.49
CA SER A 56 10.90 -15.72 1.39
C SER A 56 12.28 -15.54 0.75
N ALA A 57 12.38 -14.78 -0.34
CA ALA A 57 13.64 -14.51 -1.00
C ALA A 57 14.58 -13.71 -0.09
N GLU A 58 14.08 -12.76 0.70
CA GLU A 58 14.90 -12.02 1.66
C GLU A 58 15.40 -12.87 2.82
N LEU A 59 14.54 -13.71 3.41
CA LEU A 59 14.87 -14.56 4.55
C LEU A 59 15.91 -15.63 4.19
N TYR A 60 15.72 -16.36 3.09
CA TYR A 60 16.65 -17.43 2.71
C TYR A 60 17.95 -16.92 2.07
N ARG A 61 17.98 -15.71 1.50
CA ARG A 61 19.22 -15.08 1.00
C ARG A 61 20.20 -14.72 2.12
N LYS A 62 19.70 -14.43 3.33
CA LYS A 62 20.56 -14.11 4.49
C LYS A 62 21.25 -15.36 5.06
N HIS A 63 20.65 -16.55 4.90
CA HIS A 63 21.21 -17.81 5.42
C HIS A 63 22.38 -18.38 4.60
N THR A 64 22.58 -17.94 3.36
CA THR A 64 23.66 -18.46 2.48
C THR A 64 24.95 -17.62 2.51
N ARG A 65 25.03 -16.60 3.38
CA ARG A 65 26.21 -15.72 3.52
C ARG A 65 26.94 -15.89 4.86
N THR A 66 27.06 -17.12 5.34
CA THR A 66 28.01 -17.52 6.41
C THR A 66 28.98 -18.52 5.81
#